data_AF-A0A933RJK0-F1
#
_entry.id   AF-A0A933RJK0-F1
#
_cell.length_a   1.000
_cell.length_b   1.000
_cell.length_c   1.000
_cell.angle_alpha   90.00
_cell.angle_beta   90.00
_cell.angle_gamma   90.00
#
_symmetry.space_group_name_H-M   'P 1'
#
loop_
_entity.id
_entity.type
_entity.pdbx_description
1 polymer ?
#
loop_
_entity_poly.entity_id
_entity_poly.type
_entity_poly.pdbx_seq_one_letter_code
_entity_poly.pdbx_strand_id
1 'polypeptide(L)'
;MQKLFFSFVCFLLALIVISCIGKEVSVAAERGVEQADPRTRYQNAKEEYLRLKNAGYDVSSVTELLPSMKEAVEARNFREANRILTEAETKLAEIEKQGSSATGTGIAPSTESVKMAARKFEPVRIAPNFGFGVEYTDEGLARTYREMGANWAKIPLVDWGRVEPEAPRGSVHRYEWKKLDGLVKEYQSQGFKLTVVLKARSKWGSTPVQKEHAATLGYPSTPPKPEYWDAYARFISSIVERYDNDGVDDMPGLKSPISSYEVESEAQHNLYWQGTIEDYVKVLKTTYQAAKKADPNVKIILSGLSFGDLFDDQAPSHLVEQKVESFPAQKQGFLKHSLGFIKETLKAGDYFDEVEFHYLNDYRGAYGEAEFIRSEMRRNGYEKPIWAGDATAAPFLIPTPFSMHPFMSPETGASVYGEIANPRGQKHDETMTWYLGEQAKILVKKFVAGMEVGLHGIMMGNTKDWIGFQDRNFVYQGLIDANKKPRPAYYAYKMLIEKLKDAETLERLQNPPNVYAYRFSRKGKSPVYVAWAEEKDTLVTLPISTKEAAVTRTPTSLAKKGPNIEKMQAKEGALKITIGSAPVFVEEVR
;
A
#
# COMPACT_ATOMS: atom_id res chain seq x y z
N MET A 1 -29.89 -9.51 31.01
CA MET A 1 -30.39 -8.20 31.49
C MET A 1 -29.25 -7.21 31.79
N GLN A 2 -28.20 -7.18 30.97
CA GLN A 2 -27.05 -6.26 31.13
C GLN A 2 -26.59 -5.63 29.78
N LYS A 3 -27.39 -5.82 28.72
CA LYS A 3 -27.19 -5.21 27.38
C LYS A 3 -28.18 -4.08 27.07
N LEU A 4 -29.02 -3.68 28.04
CA LEU A 4 -30.06 -2.65 27.85
C LEU A 4 -29.80 -1.34 28.63
N PHE A 5 -28.70 -1.22 29.39
CA PHE A 5 -28.42 -0.02 30.19
C PHE A 5 -27.39 0.93 29.56
N PHE A 6 -26.68 0.49 28.52
CA PHE A 6 -25.67 1.32 27.84
C PHE A 6 -26.25 2.20 26.71
N SER A 7 -27.49 1.95 26.30
CA SER A 7 -28.14 2.68 25.20
C SER A 7 -28.96 3.90 25.64
N PHE A 8 -29.06 4.19 26.95
CA PHE A 8 -29.87 5.30 27.47
C PHE A 8 -29.03 6.50 27.98
N VAL A 9 -27.72 6.31 28.21
CA VAL A 9 -26.82 7.39 28.69
C VAL A 9 -26.21 8.19 27.53
N CYS A 10 -26.13 7.62 26.31
CA CYS A 10 -25.66 8.34 25.11
C CYS A 10 -26.73 9.23 24.45
N PHE A 11 -28.02 9.08 24.80
CA PHE A 11 -29.11 9.87 24.20
C PHE A 11 -29.34 11.21 24.93
N LEU A 12 -28.87 11.37 26.16
CA LEU A 12 -29.04 12.62 26.94
C LEU A 12 -27.90 13.65 26.76
N LEU A 13 -26.73 13.22 26.30
CA LEU A 13 -25.60 14.12 25.99
C LEU A 13 -25.67 14.73 24.57
N ALA A 14 -26.51 14.18 23.69
CA ALA A 14 -26.78 14.72 22.35
C ALA A 14 -27.78 15.89 22.34
N LEU A 15 -28.53 16.12 23.43
CA LEU A 15 -29.56 17.16 23.51
C LEU A 15 -29.10 18.48 24.17
N ILE A 16 -27.88 18.55 24.70
CA ILE A 16 -27.33 19.79 25.30
C ILE A 16 -26.33 20.50 24.37
N VAL A 17 -25.76 19.81 23.37
CA VAL A 17 -24.87 20.44 22.37
C VAL A 17 -25.65 21.04 21.18
N ILE A 18 -26.93 20.70 21.01
CA ILE A 18 -27.79 21.20 19.91
C ILE A 18 -28.41 22.58 20.21
N SER A 19 -28.22 23.16 21.40
CA SER A 19 -28.80 24.48 21.76
C SER A 19 -27.86 25.68 21.57
N CYS A 20 -26.61 25.51 21.14
CA CYS A 20 -25.66 26.63 21.00
C CYS A 20 -25.05 26.83 19.61
N ILE A 21 -25.39 26.00 18.62
CA ILE A 21 -24.87 26.12 17.23
C ILE A 21 -25.96 26.59 16.25
N GLY A 22 -27.24 26.59 16.67
CA GLY A 22 -28.40 26.88 15.81
C GLY A 22 -28.74 28.35 15.57
N LYS A 23 -27.86 29.32 15.81
CA LYS A 23 -28.17 30.75 15.62
C LYS A 23 -27.21 31.56 14.74
N GLU A 24 -26.12 30.98 14.23
CA GLU A 24 -25.21 31.70 13.31
C GLU A 24 -25.28 31.25 11.85
N VAL A 25 -26.08 30.22 11.52
CA VAL A 25 -26.10 29.65 10.16
C VAL A 25 -27.18 30.27 9.25
N SER A 26 -28.04 31.18 9.73
CA SER A 26 -29.18 31.66 8.93
C SER A 26 -29.05 33.05 8.27
N VAL A 27 -27.84 33.59 8.09
CA VAL A 27 -27.69 34.93 7.44
C VAL A 27 -26.67 34.98 6.28
N ALA A 28 -25.94 33.91 5.97
CA ALA A 28 -24.90 33.93 4.93
C ALA A 28 -25.31 33.31 3.58
N ALA A 29 -26.59 33.02 3.36
CA ALA A 29 -27.09 32.46 2.10
C ALA A 29 -27.71 33.55 1.22
N GLU A 30 -26.93 34.58 0.86
CA GLU A 30 -27.24 35.55 -0.21
C GLU A 30 -26.08 36.56 -0.36
N ARG A 31 -25.00 36.18 -1.07
CA ARG A 31 -24.05 37.06 -1.79
C ARG A 31 -23.00 36.20 -2.51
N GLY A 32 -22.57 36.66 -3.69
CA GLY A 32 -21.84 35.88 -4.70
C GLY A 32 -20.47 35.30 -4.30
N VAL A 33 -19.96 34.42 -5.18
CA VAL A 33 -18.65 33.73 -5.14
C VAL A 33 -17.66 34.34 -4.15
N GLU A 34 -17.58 33.73 -2.97
CA GLU A 34 -16.65 34.16 -1.92
C GLU A 34 -15.22 33.82 -2.37
N GLN A 35 -14.38 34.84 -2.58
CA GLN A 35 -12.95 34.62 -2.85
C GLN A 35 -12.33 33.90 -1.65
N ALA A 36 -11.51 32.87 -1.91
CA ALA A 36 -10.82 32.12 -0.87
C ALA A 36 -10.03 33.04 0.08
N ASP A 37 -9.96 32.67 1.37
CA ASP A 37 -9.23 33.42 2.40
C ASP A 37 -7.77 33.72 1.96
N PRO A 38 -7.25 34.94 2.22
CA PRO A 38 -5.90 35.32 1.81
C PRO A 38 -4.78 34.37 2.26
N ARG A 39 -4.95 33.63 3.36
CA ARG A 39 -3.95 32.64 3.79
C ARG A 39 -3.92 31.42 2.88
N THR A 40 -5.08 30.94 2.46
CA THR A 40 -5.19 29.83 1.51
C THR A 40 -4.64 30.24 0.15
N ARG A 41 -5.01 31.43 -0.33
CA ARG A 41 -4.46 32.00 -1.57
C ARG A 41 -2.94 32.15 -1.53
N TYR A 42 -2.39 32.56 -0.38
CA TYR A 42 -0.94 32.65 -0.20
C TYR A 42 -0.23 31.29 -0.31
N GLN A 43 -0.78 30.23 0.29
CA GLN A 43 -0.19 28.90 0.16
C GLN A 43 -0.26 28.41 -1.29
N ASN A 44 -1.41 28.55 -1.96
CA ASN A 44 -1.58 28.16 -3.36
C ASN A 44 -0.60 28.90 -4.28
N ALA A 45 -0.47 30.23 -4.13
CA ALA A 45 0.47 31.03 -4.92
C ALA A 45 1.93 30.63 -4.65
N LYS A 46 2.27 30.24 -3.41
CA LYS A 46 3.61 29.78 -3.03
C LYS A 46 3.93 28.39 -3.60
N GLU A 47 2.98 27.46 -3.57
CA GLU A 47 3.12 26.14 -4.18
C GLU A 47 3.32 26.26 -5.69
N GLU A 48 2.53 27.10 -6.34
CA GLU A 48 2.62 27.35 -7.79
C GLU A 48 3.95 28.03 -8.17
N TYR A 49 4.39 29.01 -7.36
CA TYR A 49 5.74 29.59 -7.48
C TYR A 49 6.84 28.52 -7.42
N LEU A 50 6.78 27.62 -6.43
CA LEU A 50 7.78 26.55 -6.27
C LEU A 50 7.74 25.56 -7.42
N ARG A 51 6.55 25.20 -7.90
CA ARG A 51 6.34 24.33 -9.06
C ARG A 51 7.00 24.92 -10.31
N LEU A 52 6.70 26.17 -10.64
CA LEU A 52 7.26 26.86 -11.81
C LEU A 52 8.78 27.07 -11.68
N LYS A 53 9.27 27.44 -10.49
CA LYS A 53 10.70 27.57 -10.22
C LYS A 53 11.45 26.25 -10.42
N ASN A 54 10.92 25.15 -9.89
CA ASN A 54 11.53 23.83 -10.01
C ASN A 54 11.46 23.30 -11.45
N ALA A 55 10.47 23.75 -12.22
CA ALA A 55 10.38 23.49 -13.66
C ALA A 55 11.29 24.39 -14.51
N GLY A 56 12.07 25.29 -13.90
CA GLY A 56 13.07 26.13 -14.58
C GLY A 56 12.54 27.42 -15.19
N TYR A 57 11.32 27.85 -14.84
CA TYR A 57 10.75 29.11 -15.32
C TYR A 57 11.35 30.32 -14.58
N ASP A 58 11.48 31.46 -15.27
CA ASP A 58 11.87 32.72 -14.64
C ASP A 58 10.71 33.28 -13.79
N VAL A 59 10.85 33.10 -12.48
CA VAL A 59 9.89 33.55 -11.46
C VAL A 59 10.39 34.78 -10.68
N SER A 60 11.36 35.53 -11.22
CA SER A 60 11.91 36.73 -10.57
C SER A 60 10.83 37.75 -10.19
N SER A 61 9.89 38.00 -11.10
CA SER A 61 8.78 38.95 -10.91
C SER A 61 7.81 38.58 -9.77
N VAL A 62 7.75 37.30 -9.39
CA VAL A 62 6.95 36.83 -8.23
C VAL A 62 7.84 36.71 -6.98
N THR A 63 9.13 36.42 -7.15
CA THR A 63 10.11 36.37 -6.05
C THR A 63 10.17 37.69 -5.29
N GLU A 64 10.09 38.82 -6.00
CA GLU A 64 10.04 40.17 -5.41
C GLU A 64 8.79 40.42 -4.56
N LEU A 65 7.68 39.74 -4.84
CA LEU A 65 6.41 39.89 -4.12
C LEU A 65 6.31 39.02 -2.87
N LEU A 66 7.09 37.93 -2.77
CA LEU A 66 6.99 36.96 -1.67
C LEU A 66 7.12 37.57 -0.25
N PRO A 67 8.07 38.49 0.02
CA PRO A 67 8.17 39.12 1.33
C PRO A 67 6.92 39.92 1.69
N SER A 68 6.42 40.75 0.77
CA SER A 68 5.25 41.60 0.99
C SER A 68 3.94 40.80 1.06
N MET A 69 3.83 39.71 0.30
CA MET A 69 2.72 38.75 0.41
C MET A 69 2.67 38.15 1.82
N LYS A 70 3.81 37.66 2.30
CA LYS A 70 3.92 37.05 3.63
C LYS A 70 3.57 38.06 4.73
N GLU A 71 4.17 39.24 4.67
CA GLU A 71 3.93 40.32 5.64
C GLU A 71 2.47 40.74 5.70
N ALA A 72 1.82 40.96 4.54
CA ALA A 72 0.42 41.39 4.48
C ALA A 72 -0.55 40.33 5.04
N VAL A 73 -0.26 39.04 4.80
CA VAL A 73 -1.05 37.91 5.31
C VAL A 73 -0.85 37.72 6.81
N GLU A 74 0.38 37.84 7.31
CA GLU A 74 0.71 37.73 8.74
C GLU A 74 0.15 38.91 9.55
N ALA A 75 0.21 40.13 9.00
CA ALA A 75 -0.38 41.33 9.59
C ALA A 75 -1.91 41.37 9.54
N ARG A 76 -2.56 40.38 8.91
CA ARG A 76 -4.02 40.31 8.69
C ARG A 76 -4.59 41.55 7.98
N ASN A 77 -3.78 42.22 7.16
CA ASN A 77 -4.23 43.32 6.33
C ASN A 77 -4.87 42.74 5.06
N PHE A 78 -6.11 42.27 5.16
CA PHE A 78 -6.76 41.51 4.08
C PHE A 78 -6.96 42.30 2.79
N ARG A 79 -7.10 43.63 2.88
CA ARG A 79 -7.18 44.47 1.68
C ARG A 79 -5.87 44.45 0.91
N GLU A 80 -4.75 44.61 1.60
CA GLU A 80 -3.43 44.61 0.96
C GLU A 80 -2.99 43.21 0.56
N ALA A 81 -3.27 42.19 1.38
CA ALA A 81 -3.00 40.80 1.07
C ALA A 81 -3.73 40.38 -0.22
N ASN A 82 -5.03 40.69 -0.36
CA ASN A 82 -5.78 40.38 -1.58
C ASN A 82 -5.24 41.11 -2.80
N ARG A 83 -4.77 42.36 -2.65
CA ARG A 83 -4.17 43.12 -3.76
C ARG A 83 -2.89 42.45 -4.25
N ILE A 84 -1.95 42.16 -3.36
CA ILE A 84 -0.65 41.57 -3.71
C ILE A 84 -0.82 40.12 -4.19
N LEU A 85 -1.72 39.35 -3.57
CA LEU A 85 -1.99 37.97 -3.99
C LEU A 85 -2.58 37.90 -5.40
N THR A 86 -3.50 38.80 -5.74
CA THR A 86 -4.05 38.85 -7.10
C THR A 86 -2.97 39.20 -8.13
N GLU A 87 -2.05 40.08 -7.78
CA GLU A 87 -0.89 40.42 -8.63
C GLU A 87 0.05 39.22 -8.82
N ALA A 88 0.38 38.50 -7.74
CA ALA A 88 1.22 37.31 -7.78
C ALA A 88 0.58 36.18 -8.59
N GLU A 89 -0.70 35.88 -8.37
CA GLU A 89 -1.46 34.86 -9.11
C GLU A 89 -1.53 35.18 -10.61
N THR A 90 -1.73 36.46 -10.97
CA THR A 90 -1.74 36.91 -12.37
C THR A 90 -0.37 36.68 -13.02
N LYS A 91 0.72 37.07 -12.36
CA LYS A 91 2.08 36.87 -12.86
C LYS A 91 2.43 35.39 -13.01
N LEU A 92 2.03 34.54 -12.06
CA LEU A 92 2.23 33.09 -12.15
C LEU A 92 1.51 32.50 -13.36
N ALA A 93 0.25 32.89 -13.60
CA ALA A 93 -0.50 32.46 -14.78
C ALA A 93 0.11 32.96 -16.11
N GLU A 94 0.67 34.17 -16.12
CA GLU A 94 1.38 34.72 -17.29
C GLU A 94 2.67 33.97 -17.58
N ILE A 95 3.48 33.66 -16.56
CA ILE A 95 4.71 32.87 -16.68
C ILE A 95 4.40 31.48 -17.27
N GLU A 96 3.37 30.82 -16.76
CA GLU A 96 2.93 29.51 -17.27
C GLU A 96 2.46 29.58 -18.73
N LYS A 97 1.70 30.63 -19.08
CA LYS A 97 1.21 30.85 -20.45
C LYS A 97 2.33 31.18 -21.43
N GLN A 98 3.33 31.96 -21.00
CA GLN A 98 4.49 32.32 -21.82
C GLN A 98 5.42 31.12 -22.07
N GLY A 99 5.61 30.24 -21.08
CA GLY A 99 6.35 28.99 -21.34
C GLY A 99 5.56 27.97 -22.17
N SER A 100 4.23 28.05 -22.20
CA SER A 100 3.39 27.22 -23.06
C SER A 100 3.41 27.68 -24.53
N SER A 101 3.56 28.99 -24.81
CA SER A 101 3.64 29.55 -26.17
C SER A 101 5.06 29.56 -26.78
N ALA A 102 6.10 29.35 -25.97
CA ALA A 102 7.51 29.36 -26.40
C ALA A 102 8.09 27.97 -26.74
N THR A 103 7.28 26.90 -26.79
CA THR A 103 7.73 25.56 -27.19
C THR A 103 7.89 25.40 -28.71
N GLY A 104 8.68 26.30 -29.31
CA GLY A 104 9.18 26.22 -30.69
C GLY A 104 10.69 26.06 -30.80
N THR A 105 11.46 26.22 -29.71
CA THR A 105 12.91 25.99 -29.70
C THR A 105 13.35 25.39 -28.37
N GLY A 106 14.00 24.23 -28.45
CA GLY A 106 14.32 23.37 -27.31
C GLY A 106 15.12 24.06 -26.22
N ILE A 107 14.57 24.03 -25.01
CA ILE A 107 15.37 24.03 -23.79
C ILE A 107 15.94 22.61 -23.68
N ALA A 108 17.27 22.51 -23.70
CA ALA A 108 17.95 21.23 -23.51
C ALA A 108 17.45 20.58 -22.20
N PRO A 109 17.02 19.31 -22.22
CA PRO A 109 16.52 18.69 -21.01
C PRO A 109 17.64 18.64 -19.96
N SER A 110 17.29 18.82 -18.69
CA SER A 110 18.24 18.64 -17.59
C SER A 110 18.96 17.29 -17.74
N THR A 111 20.23 17.21 -17.34
CA THR A 111 21.04 15.99 -17.43
C THR A 111 20.38 14.75 -16.79
N GLU A 112 19.42 14.95 -15.89
CA GLU A 112 18.66 13.88 -15.23
C GLU A 112 17.40 13.46 -16.03
N SER A 113 16.73 14.40 -16.69
CA SER A 113 15.62 14.11 -17.62
C SER A 113 16.12 13.48 -18.93
N VAL A 114 17.30 13.87 -19.42
CA VAL A 114 18.00 13.17 -20.52
C VAL A 114 18.40 11.75 -20.09
N LYS A 115 18.86 11.56 -18.86
CA LYS A 115 19.20 10.22 -18.32
C LYS A 115 17.98 9.32 -18.15
N MET A 116 16.83 9.85 -17.77
CA MET A 116 15.57 9.09 -17.73
C MET A 116 15.08 8.69 -19.13
N ALA A 117 15.21 9.58 -20.12
CA ALA A 117 14.81 9.30 -21.50
C ALA A 117 15.75 8.31 -22.22
N ALA A 118 17.00 8.14 -21.75
CA ALA A 118 18.01 7.24 -22.32
C ALA A 118 18.18 5.93 -21.53
N ARG A 119 17.35 5.67 -20.50
CA ARG A 119 17.48 4.47 -19.66
C ARG A 119 17.03 3.25 -20.46
N LYS A 120 17.98 2.45 -20.95
CA LYS A 120 17.66 1.07 -21.35
C LYS A 120 17.18 0.34 -20.10
N PHE A 121 15.94 -0.10 -20.13
CA PHE A 121 15.40 -0.98 -19.11
C PHE A 121 15.89 -2.39 -19.41
N GLU A 122 16.80 -2.88 -18.59
CA GLU A 122 17.25 -4.26 -18.68
C GLU A 122 16.10 -5.21 -18.28
N PRO A 123 15.94 -6.36 -18.95
CA PRO A 123 14.95 -7.36 -18.55
C PRO A 123 15.16 -7.80 -17.10
N VAL A 124 14.08 -7.77 -16.33
CA VAL A 124 14.02 -8.22 -14.95
C VAL A 124 13.60 -9.68 -14.94
N ARG A 125 14.36 -10.53 -14.23
CA ARG A 125 13.96 -11.92 -13.98
C ARG A 125 12.89 -11.94 -12.90
N ILE A 126 11.73 -12.52 -13.21
CA ILE A 126 10.66 -12.70 -12.23
C ILE A 126 11.06 -13.82 -11.28
N ALA A 127 10.79 -13.63 -9.98
CA ALA A 127 11.09 -14.63 -8.96
C ALA A 127 10.45 -15.99 -9.31
N PRO A 128 11.21 -17.09 -9.26
CA PRO A 128 10.63 -18.42 -9.44
C PRO A 128 9.52 -18.66 -8.42
N ASN A 129 8.34 -19.07 -8.90
CA ASN A 129 7.13 -19.22 -8.06
C ASN A 129 6.65 -17.92 -7.41
N PHE A 130 6.74 -16.79 -8.12
CA PHE A 130 6.23 -15.50 -7.67
C PHE A 130 4.89 -15.64 -6.94
N GLY A 131 4.80 -15.04 -5.76
CA GLY A 131 3.64 -15.19 -4.89
C GLY A 131 2.45 -14.36 -5.35
N PHE A 132 1.42 -15.03 -5.88
CA PHE A 132 0.09 -14.46 -6.05
C PHE A 132 -0.72 -14.74 -4.77
N GLY A 133 -0.51 -13.89 -3.78
CA GLY A 133 -1.03 -14.06 -2.42
C GLY A 133 -2.31 -13.30 -2.12
N VAL A 134 -2.94 -13.70 -1.03
CA VAL A 134 -4.00 -12.94 -0.34
C VAL A 134 -3.66 -12.80 1.15
N GLU A 135 -3.94 -11.65 1.74
CA GLU A 135 -3.79 -11.42 3.18
C GLU A 135 -5.13 -11.25 3.87
N TYR A 136 -5.12 -11.44 5.19
CA TYR A 136 -6.27 -11.39 6.06
C TYR A 136 -7.15 -12.61 5.83
N THR A 137 -6.52 -13.79 5.89
CA THR A 137 -7.20 -15.07 5.79
C THR A 137 -8.35 -15.15 6.77
N ASP A 138 -9.47 -15.69 6.30
CA ASP A 138 -10.68 -15.86 7.09
C ASP A 138 -11.31 -17.21 6.76
N GLU A 139 -12.02 -17.76 7.74
CA GLU A 139 -12.62 -19.08 7.64
C GLU A 139 -13.68 -19.12 6.52
N GLY A 140 -13.62 -20.19 5.73
CA GLY A 140 -14.52 -20.45 4.62
C GLY A 140 -14.24 -19.63 3.36
N LEU A 141 -13.07 -18.99 3.24
CA LEU A 141 -12.70 -18.22 2.05
C LEU A 141 -11.59 -18.88 1.21
N ALA A 142 -10.94 -19.95 1.68
CA ALA A 142 -9.81 -20.54 0.96
C ALA A 142 -10.19 -20.98 -0.46
N ARG A 143 -11.34 -21.66 -0.64
CA ARG A 143 -11.81 -22.11 -1.96
C ARG A 143 -12.02 -20.93 -2.92
N THR A 144 -12.64 -19.86 -2.44
CA THR A 144 -12.91 -18.65 -3.23
C THR A 144 -11.62 -18.09 -3.82
N TYR A 145 -10.57 -17.92 -3.03
CA TYR A 145 -9.30 -17.40 -3.55
C TYR A 145 -8.52 -18.43 -4.36
N ARG A 146 -8.70 -19.73 -4.11
CA ARG A 146 -8.10 -20.76 -4.95
C ARG A 146 -8.69 -20.75 -6.36
N GLU A 147 -10.00 -20.58 -6.49
CA GLU A 147 -10.71 -20.45 -7.79
C GLU A 147 -10.34 -19.18 -8.57
N MET A 148 -9.90 -18.14 -7.85
CA MET A 148 -9.27 -16.94 -8.41
C MET A 148 -7.87 -17.24 -8.99
N GLY A 149 -7.21 -18.29 -8.51
CA GLY A 149 -5.87 -18.69 -8.92
C GLY A 149 -4.76 -18.36 -7.92
N ALA A 150 -5.09 -17.77 -6.77
CA ALA A 150 -4.10 -17.49 -5.73
C ALA A 150 -3.47 -18.80 -5.21
N ASN A 151 -2.21 -18.71 -4.80
CA ASN A 151 -1.40 -19.84 -4.35
C ASN A 151 -0.67 -19.58 -3.02
N TRP A 152 -0.69 -18.34 -2.55
CA TRP A 152 -0.17 -17.94 -1.23
C TRP A 152 -1.27 -17.32 -0.38
N ALA A 153 -1.19 -17.50 0.93
CA ALA A 153 -2.07 -16.83 1.86
C ALA A 153 -1.32 -16.48 3.16
N LYS A 154 -1.57 -15.28 3.68
CA LYS A 154 -0.95 -14.79 4.91
C LYS A 154 -1.95 -14.71 6.05
N ILE A 155 -1.67 -15.47 7.11
CA ILE A 155 -2.48 -15.53 8.34
C ILE A 155 -2.04 -14.37 9.25
N PRO A 156 -2.89 -13.38 9.50
CA PRO A 156 -2.51 -12.20 10.28
C PRO A 156 -2.56 -12.47 11.78
N LEU A 157 -1.69 -11.80 12.52
CA LEU A 157 -1.78 -11.52 13.97
C LEU A 157 -1.99 -12.77 14.87
N VAL A 158 -1.06 -13.72 14.83
CA VAL A 158 -0.97 -14.82 15.80
C VAL A 158 -0.26 -14.35 17.07
N ASP A 159 -1.05 -13.91 18.04
CA ASP A 159 -0.57 -13.47 19.35
C ASP A 159 -0.13 -14.66 20.23
N TRP A 160 1.08 -14.58 20.79
CA TRP A 160 1.60 -15.57 21.74
C TRP A 160 0.61 -15.87 22.86
N GLY A 161 0.07 -14.85 23.54
CA GLY A 161 -0.88 -15.03 24.65
C GLY A 161 -2.28 -15.47 24.25
N ARG A 162 -2.60 -15.53 22.94
CA ARG A 162 -3.83 -16.19 22.47
C ARG A 162 -3.62 -17.68 22.26
N VAL A 163 -2.42 -18.06 21.83
CA VAL A 163 -2.03 -19.47 21.67
C VAL A 163 -1.61 -20.08 23.00
N GLU A 164 -1.00 -19.32 23.91
CA GLU A 164 -0.63 -19.74 25.26
C GLU A 164 -1.29 -18.79 26.29
N PRO A 165 -2.55 -19.03 26.69
CA PRO A 165 -3.29 -18.06 27.52
C PRO A 165 -2.82 -17.94 28.98
N GLU A 166 -2.15 -18.97 29.50
CA GLU A 166 -1.62 -19.02 30.87
C GLU A 166 -0.09 -19.19 30.85
N ALA A 167 0.58 -18.63 31.85
CA ALA A 167 2.01 -18.85 32.03
C ALA A 167 2.33 -20.34 32.27
N PRO A 168 3.49 -20.84 31.81
CA PRO A 168 3.90 -22.21 32.04
C PRO A 168 4.00 -22.50 33.54
N ARG A 169 3.66 -23.73 33.93
CA ARG A 169 3.81 -24.21 35.32
C ARG A 169 5.05 -25.08 35.39
N GLY A 170 6.15 -24.51 35.86
CA GLY A 170 7.47 -25.16 35.72
C GLY A 170 7.84 -25.28 34.25
N SER A 171 8.17 -26.48 33.78
CA SER A 171 8.50 -26.77 32.38
C SER A 171 7.29 -27.13 31.50
N VAL A 172 6.06 -27.07 32.04
CA VAL A 172 4.85 -27.50 31.34
C VAL A 172 4.18 -26.32 30.66
N HIS A 173 4.16 -26.34 29.33
CA HIS A 173 3.47 -25.38 28.46
C HIS A 173 2.10 -25.94 28.03
N ARG A 174 1.12 -25.05 27.85
CA ARG A 174 -0.23 -25.42 27.38
C ARG A 174 -0.67 -24.48 26.27
N TYR A 175 -0.77 -25.04 25.06
CA TYR A 175 -1.12 -24.30 23.86
C TYR A 175 -2.54 -24.60 23.38
N GLU A 176 -3.22 -23.57 22.89
CA GLU A 176 -4.55 -23.60 22.26
C GLU A 176 -4.42 -23.44 20.74
N TRP A 177 -4.23 -24.55 20.03
CA TRP A 177 -3.97 -24.55 18.60
C TRP A 177 -5.21 -24.46 17.71
N LYS A 178 -6.39 -24.79 18.25
CA LYS A 178 -7.62 -25.08 17.48
C LYS A 178 -7.93 -24.07 16.38
N LYS A 179 -7.82 -22.76 16.67
CA LYS A 179 -8.14 -21.71 15.69
C LYS A 179 -7.11 -21.65 14.57
N LEU A 180 -5.82 -21.68 14.92
CA LEU A 180 -4.75 -21.65 13.92
C LEU A 180 -4.74 -22.93 13.08
N ASP A 181 -4.88 -24.09 13.72
CA ASP A 181 -5.00 -25.40 13.04
C ASP A 181 -6.15 -25.39 12.01
N GLY A 182 -7.30 -24.79 12.37
CA GLY A 182 -8.46 -24.68 11.49
C GLY A 182 -8.15 -23.92 10.21
N LEU A 183 -7.52 -22.74 10.32
CA LEU A 183 -7.12 -21.92 9.17
C LEU A 183 -6.03 -22.62 8.34
N VAL A 184 -4.99 -23.16 8.99
CA VAL A 184 -3.91 -23.88 8.29
C VAL A 184 -4.48 -25.04 7.49
N LYS A 185 -5.31 -25.88 8.11
CA LYS A 185 -5.96 -27.02 7.46
C LYS A 185 -6.86 -26.59 6.30
N GLU A 186 -7.68 -25.55 6.48
CA GLU A 186 -8.56 -25.07 5.41
C GLU A 186 -7.78 -24.62 4.18
N TYR A 187 -6.80 -23.73 4.36
CA TYR A 187 -6.05 -23.18 3.24
C TYR A 187 -5.14 -24.22 2.58
N GLN A 188 -4.47 -25.07 3.36
CA GLN A 188 -3.67 -26.16 2.79
C GLN A 188 -4.52 -27.19 2.04
N SER A 189 -5.77 -27.43 2.44
CA SER A 189 -6.69 -28.30 1.68
C SER A 189 -6.95 -27.80 0.25
N GLN A 190 -6.74 -26.51 0.00
CA GLN A 190 -6.85 -25.88 -1.32
C GLN A 190 -5.49 -25.69 -2.01
N GLY A 191 -4.39 -26.15 -1.39
CA GLY A 191 -3.04 -26.09 -1.94
C GLY A 191 -2.33 -24.74 -1.76
N PHE A 192 -2.74 -23.94 -0.78
CA PHE A 192 -2.02 -22.70 -0.45
C PHE A 192 -0.72 -22.97 0.29
N LYS A 193 0.31 -22.18 -0.06
CA LYS A 193 1.46 -21.92 0.81
C LYS A 193 1.11 -20.83 1.81
N LEU A 194 1.60 -20.96 3.03
CA LEU A 194 1.21 -20.11 4.14
C LEU A 194 2.38 -19.32 4.70
N THR A 195 2.09 -18.06 5.02
CA THR A 195 2.90 -17.18 5.86
C THR A 195 2.09 -16.85 7.11
N VAL A 196 2.74 -16.77 8.28
CA VAL A 196 2.08 -16.43 9.55
C VAL A 196 2.76 -15.24 10.21
N VAL A 197 1.98 -14.25 10.65
CA VAL A 197 2.50 -13.14 11.45
C VAL A 197 2.50 -13.50 12.92
N LEU A 198 3.68 -13.57 13.53
CA LEU A 198 3.86 -13.84 14.95
C LEU A 198 3.93 -12.53 15.74
N LYS A 199 3.12 -12.43 16.79
CA LYS A 199 3.16 -11.31 17.74
C LYS A 199 3.60 -11.82 19.10
N ALA A 200 4.64 -11.21 19.68
CA ALA A 200 5.14 -11.48 21.02
C ALA A 200 4.16 -11.07 22.12
N ARG A 201 2.99 -10.52 21.78
CA ARG A 201 1.95 -10.08 22.71
C ARG A 201 1.42 -11.23 23.56
N SER A 202 1.57 -11.11 24.88
CA SER A 202 1.01 -12.01 25.89
C SER A 202 0.62 -11.24 27.16
N LYS A 203 -0.58 -11.49 27.69
CA LYS A 203 -1.07 -10.84 28.91
C LYS A 203 -0.21 -11.16 30.13
N TRP A 204 0.29 -12.38 30.22
CA TRP A 204 1.15 -12.82 31.32
C TRP A 204 2.63 -12.68 30.97
N GLY A 205 2.98 -12.91 29.70
CA GLY A 205 4.36 -13.05 29.22
C GLY A 205 5.05 -11.76 28.79
N SER A 206 4.31 -10.73 28.36
CA SER A 206 4.88 -9.47 27.85
C SER A 206 4.76 -8.34 28.86
N THR A 207 5.59 -7.30 28.70
CA THR A 207 5.48 -6.10 29.54
C THR A 207 4.16 -5.38 29.30
N PRO A 208 3.61 -4.65 30.29
CA PRO A 208 2.33 -3.97 30.12
C PRO A 208 2.37 -2.90 29.02
N VAL A 209 1.33 -2.88 28.19
CA VAL A 209 1.08 -1.80 27.22
C VAL A 209 0.78 -0.50 27.97
N GLN A 210 1.39 0.60 27.55
CA GLN A 210 1.09 1.93 28.07
C GLN A 210 -0.21 2.44 27.43
N LYS A 211 -1.23 2.65 28.27
CA LYS A 211 -2.61 2.96 27.85
C LYS A 211 -2.74 4.28 27.08
N GLU A 212 -1.85 5.24 27.34
CA GLU A 212 -1.83 6.55 26.69
C GLU A 212 -1.63 6.46 25.17
N HIS A 213 -1.07 5.34 24.69
CA HIS A 213 -0.80 5.07 23.28
C HIS A 213 -1.70 3.96 22.68
N ALA A 214 -2.63 3.39 23.47
CA ALA A 214 -3.49 2.27 23.05
C ALA A 214 -4.85 2.71 22.49
N ALA A 215 -5.08 4.02 22.38
CA ALA A 215 -6.33 4.55 21.87
C ALA A 215 -6.28 4.62 20.35
N THR A 216 -7.19 3.89 19.71
CA THR A 216 -7.51 3.85 18.27
C THR A 216 -6.52 3.13 17.35
N LEU A 217 -6.99 2.01 16.78
CA LEU A 217 -6.42 1.20 15.68
C LEU A 217 -5.45 0.05 16.04
N GLY A 218 -4.58 0.19 17.05
CA GLY A 218 -3.59 -0.84 17.39
C GLY A 218 -3.77 -1.38 18.79
N TYR A 219 -3.94 -2.70 18.94
CA TYR A 219 -3.50 -3.36 20.18
C TYR A 219 -1.99 -3.57 20.00
N PRO A 220 -1.09 -2.81 20.64
CA PRO A 220 0.34 -2.97 20.40
C PRO A 220 0.87 -4.25 21.03
N SER A 221 1.96 -4.76 20.47
CA SER A 221 2.84 -5.73 21.12
C SER A 221 3.85 -5.02 22.01
N THR A 222 4.39 -5.75 22.96
CA THR A 222 5.47 -5.34 23.85
C THR A 222 6.44 -6.52 24.02
N PRO A 223 7.70 -6.28 24.40
CA PRO A 223 8.65 -7.37 24.58
C PRO A 223 8.23 -8.33 25.69
N PRO A 224 8.66 -9.61 25.62
CA PRO A 224 8.58 -10.52 26.76
C PRO A 224 9.21 -9.90 28.03
N LYS A 225 8.60 -10.16 29.18
CA LYS A 225 9.21 -9.80 30.48
C LYS A 225 10.54 -10.56 30.65
N PRO A 226 11.49 -10.02 31.43
CA PRO A 226 12.80 -10.64 31.63
C PRO A 226 12.76 -12.14 31.98
N GLU A 227 11.80 -12.55 32.80
CA GLU A 227 11.62 -13.94 33.26
C GLU A 227 10.93 -14.88 32.26
N TYR A 228 10.40 -14.37 31.14
CA TYR A 228 9.62 -15.16 30.18
C TYR A 228 10.22 -15.24 28.78
N TRP A 229 11.50 -14.87 28.61
CA TRP A 229 12.20 -15.02 27.33
C TRP A 229 12.33 -16.49 26.90
N ASP A 230 12.62 -17.41 27.83
CA ASP A 230 12.68 -18.84 27.53
C ASP A 230 11.30 -19.41 27.15
N ALA A 231 10.24 -18.91 27.80
CA ALA A 231 8.88 -19.29 27.46
C ALA A 231 8.48 -18.81 26.06
N TYR A 232 8.89 -17.60 25.68
CA TYR A 232 8.70 -17.09 24.32
C TYR A 232 9.46 -17.95 23.30
N ALA A 233 10.73 -18.27 23.56
CA ALA A 233 11.51 -19.15 22.70
C ALA A 233 10.87 -20.55 22.55
N ARG A 234 10.30 -21.09 23.64
CA ARG A 234 9.58 -22.37 23.60
C ARG A 234 8.29 -22.29 22.80
N PHE A 235 7.55 -21.17 22.88
CA PHE A 235 6.40 -20.93 22.01
C PHE A 235 6.82 -20.93 20.53
N ILE A 236 7.88 -20.20 20.16
CA ILE A 236 8.39 -20.18 18.79
C ILE A 236 8.79 -21.58 18.32
N SER A 237 9.54 -22.31 19.14
CA SER A 237 9.94 -23.68 18.79
C SER A 237 8.71 -24.57 18.58
N SER A 238 7.68 -24.45 19.44
CA SER A 238 6.48 -25.30 19.39
C SER A 238 5.54 -24.96 18.24
N ILE A 239 5.44 -23.68 17.84
CA ILE A 239 4.64 -23.31 16.67
C ILE A 239 5.33 -23.70 15.36
N VAL A 240 6.66 -23.66 15.29
CA VAL A 240 7.40 -24.11 14.09
C VAL A 240 7.33 -25.63 13.97
N GLU A 241 7.67 -26.38 15.03
CA GLU A 241 7.56 -27.84 15.09
C GLU A 241 6.18 -28.33 14.63
N ARG A 242 5.12 -27.70 15.17
CA ARG A 242 3.75 -28.11 14.84
C ARG A 242 3.42 -28.02 13.34
N TYR A 243 4.13 -27.19 12.59
CA TYR A 243 3.82 -26.87 11.21
C TYR A 243 5.02 -27.03 10.26
N ASP A 244 6.03 -27.82 10.60
CA ASP A 244 7.18 -28.09 9.73
C ASP A 244 7.03 -29.34 8.86
N ASN A 245 6.04 -30.20 9.16
CA ASN A 245 5.68 -31.36 8.36
C ASN A 245 6.82 -32.39 8.24
N ASP A 246 7.60 -32.58 9.31
CA ASP A 246 8.69 -33.57 9.37
C ASP A 246 8.24 -34.96 9.89
N GLY A 247 7.01 -35.06 10.40
CA GLY A 247 6.40 -36.26 10.96
C GLY A 247 6.47 -36.37 12.49
N VAL A 248 7.07 -35.41 13.19
CA VAL A 248 7.19 -35.33 14.65
C VAL A 248 6.29 -34.20 15.17
N ASP A 249 5.41 -34.51 16.13
CA ASP A 249 4.51 -33.56 16.81
C ASP A 249 3.72 -32.56 15.90
N ASP A 250 3.61 -32.89 14.62
CA ASP A 250 2.88 -32.16 13.59
C ASP A 250 1.40 -31.96 13.95
N MET A 251 0.82 -30.86 13.44
CA MET A 251 -0.63 -30.72 13.40
C MET A 251 -1.25 -31.94 12.68
N PRO A 252 -2.22 -32.64 13.30
CA PRO A 252 -2.89 -33.76 12.64
C PRO A 252 -3.54 -33.36 11.30
N GLY A 253 -3.06 -33.97 10.21
CA GLY A 253 -3.56 -33.71 8.86
C GLY A 253 -2.92 -32.52 8.14
N LEU A 254 -1.79 -32.01 8.65
CA LEU A 254 -0.90 -31.09 7.93
C LEU A 254 -0.54 -31.67 6.55
N LYS A 255 -0.45 -30.80 5.53
CA LYS A 255 -0.18 -31.20 4.14
C LYS A 255 1.17 -30.73 3.63
N SER A 256 1.70 -29.68 4.23
CA SER A 256 2.95 -29.03 3.84
C SER A 256 3.44 -28.15 4.99
N PRO A 257 4.74 -27.83 5.05
CA PRO A 257 5.24 -26.87 6.03
C PRO A 257 4.62 -25.48 5.82
N ILE A 258 4.46 -24.73 6.90
CA ILE A 258 4.32 -23.27 6.81
C ILE A 258 5.64 -22.71 6.25
N SER A 259 5.54 -21.90 5.20
CA SER A 259 6.71 -21.48 4.42
C SER A 259 7.54 -20.42 5.13
N SER A 260 6.86 -19.50 5.83
CA SER A 260 7.52 -18.38 6.48
C SER A 260 6.74 -17.81 7.66
N TYR A 261 7.46 -17.19 8.59
CA TYR A 261 6.90 -16.48 9.74
C TYR A 261 7.41 -15.03 9.78
N GLU A 262 6.50 -14.06 9.73
CA GLU A 262 6.81 -12.64 9.96
C GLU A 262 6.87 -12.36 11.46
N VAL A 263 7.89 -11.62 11.90
CA VAL A 263 8.12 -11.33 13.32
C VAL A 263 7.72 -9.90 13.63
N GLU A 264 6.59 -9.77 14.33
CA GLU A 264 5.82 -8.54 14.44
C GLU A 264 5.37 -8.00 13.07
N SER A 265 4.74 -6.84 13.07
CA SER A 265 4.31 -6.13 11.87
C SER A 265 4.20 -4.66 12.22
N GLU A 266 4.70 -3.80 11.35
CA GLU A 266 4.89 -2.35 11.56
C GLU A 266 5.51 -1.99 12.92
N ALA A 267 6.52 -2.73 13.37
CA ALA A 267 7.14 -2.52 14.67
C ALA A 267 7.84 -1.15 14.81
N GLN A 268 8.06 -0.43 13.71
CA GLN A 268 8.52 0.96 13.71
C GLN A 268 7.46 1.98 14.18
N HIS A 269 6.21 1.56 14.35
CA HIS A 269 5.12 2.40 14.83
C HIS A 269 4.69 1.99 16.24
N ASN A 270 4.69 2.96 17.17
CA ASN A 270 4.24 2.77 18.56
C ASN A 270 2.79 2.25 18.70
N LEU A 271 2.00 2.39 17.63
CA LEU A 271 0.65 1.83 17.53
C LEU A 271 0.65 0.29 17.54
N TYR A 272 1.72 -0.33 17.03
CA TYR A 272 1.83 -1.79 16.86
C TYR A 272 2.93 -2.42 17.71
N TRP A 273 3.94 -1.65 18.13
CA TRP A 273 5.04 -2.12 18.98
C TRP A 273 5.49 -1.03 19.96
N GLN A 274 5.46 -1.30 21.26
CA GLN A 274 5.87 -0.35 22.30
C GLN A 274 7.21 -0.71 22.99
N GLY A 275 7.99 -1.62 22.40
CA GLY A 275 9.36 -1.86 22.83
C GLY A 275 10.34 -0.90 22.14
N THR A 276 11.59 -0.91 22.59
CA THR A 276 12.70 -0.26 21.88
C THR A 276 13.08 -1.01 20.59
N ILE A 277 13.99 -0.44 19.80
CA ILE A 277 14.59 -1.12 18.64
C ILE A 277 15.36 -2.35 19.13
N GLU A 278 16.10 -2.22 20.23
CA GLU A 278 16.87 -3.30 20.86
C GLU A 278 15.97 -4.43 21.35
N ASP A 279 14.82 -4.10 21.94
CA ASP A 279 13.81 -5.07 22.34
C ASP A 279 13.27 -5.85 21.12
N TYR A 280 12.97 -5.15 20.03
CA TYR A 280 12.53 -5.78 18.79
C TYR A 280 13.60 -6.71 18.22
N VAL A 281 14.85 -6.24 18.13
CA VAL A 281 15.98 -7.06 17.66
C VAL A 281 16.18 -8.28 18.55
N LYS A 282 15.95 -8.17 19.87
CA LYS A 282 16.00 -9.32 20.78
C LYS A 282 14.87 -10.32 20.51
N VAL A 283 13.65 -9.86 20.24
CA VAL A 283 12.54 -10.70 19.78
C VAL A 283 12.90 -11.42 18.48
N LEU A 284 13.38 -10.67 17.47
CA LEU A 284 13.79 -11.21 16.17
C LEU A 284 14.87 -12.30 16.31
N LYS A 285 15.94 -12.03 17.07
CA LYS A 285 17.01 -13.00 17.34
C LYS A 285 16.51 -14.26 18.02
N THR A 286 15.67 -14.10 19.05
CA THR A 286 15.10 -15.22 19.80
C THR A 286 14.22 -16.08 18.90
N THR A 287 13.38 -15.44 18.07
CA THR A 287 12.52 -16.12 17.11
C THR A 287 13.33 -16.86 16.07
N TYR A 288 14.34 -16.22 15.46
CA TYR A 288 15.19 -16.86 14.47
C TYR A 288 15.89 -18.10 15.02
N GLN A 289 16.53 -17.99 16.18
CA GLN A 289 17.27 -19.10 16.78
C GLN A 289 16.36 -20.27 17.17
N ALA A 290 15.21 -19.98 17.77
CA ALA A 290 14.24 -21.01 18.16
C ALA A 290 13.62 -21.69 16.93
N ALA A 291 13.24 -20.91 15.91
CA ALA A 291 12.64 -21.42 14.70
C ALA A 291 13.61 -22.30 13.91
N LYS A 292 14.85 -21.84 13.68
CA LYS A 292 15.88 -22.61 12.96
C LYS A 292 16.29 -23.89 13.67
N LYS A 293 16.10 -23.97 14.99
CA LYS A 293 16.34 -25.18 15.77
C LYS A 293 15.23 -26.22 15.58
N ALA A 294 13.98 -25.78 15.41
CA ALA A 294 12.84 -26.65 15.11
C ALA A 294 12.90 -27.09 13.64
N ASP A 295 12.91 -26.14 12.70
CA ASP A 295 13.07 -26.41 11.28
C ASP A 295 14.18 -25.54 10.68
N PRO A 296 15.30 -26.11 10.19
CA PRO A 296 16.37 -25.32 9.56
C PRO A 296 15.94 -24.67 8.23
N ASN A 297 14.87 -25.15 7.59
CA ASN A 297 14.41 -24.68 6.28
C ASN A 297 13.41 -23.52 6.36
N VAL A 298 12.67 -23.40 7.46
CA VAL A 298 11.67 -22.33 7.69
C VAL A 298 12.26 -20.95 7.44
N LYS A 299 11.50 -20.05 6.83
CA LYS A 299 11.94 -18.67 6.61
C LYS A 299 11.40 -17.72 7.67
N ILE A 300 12.26 -16.82 8.13
CA ILE A 300 11.88 -15.74 9.05
C ILE A 300 11.83 -14.43 8.27
N ILE A 301 10.71 -13.74 8.34
CA ILE A 301 10.54 -12.42 7.73
C ILE A 301 10.72 -11.37 8.82
N LEU A 302 11.49 -10.33 8.51
CA LEU A 302 11.54 -9.11 9.31
C LEU A 302 10.11 -8.54 9.48
N SER A 303 9.87 -7.73 10.51
CA SER A 303 8.61 -7.01 10.69
C SER A 303 8.24 -6.28 9.41
N GLY A 304 6.97 -6.37 9.01
CA GLY A 304 6.46 -5.63 7.86
C GLY A 304 6.76 -4.14 7.97
N LEU A 305 7.53 -3.63 7.00
CA LEU A 305 7.98 -2.25 6.97
C LEU A 305 6.91 -1.38 6.31
N SER A 306 6.58 -0.22 6.87
CA SER A 306 5.61 0.70 6.28
C SER A 306 6.24 2.07 6.13
N PHE A 307 6.27 2.55 4.89
CA PHE A 307 6.80 3.87 4.51
C PHE A 307 5.68 4.90 4.31
N GLY A 308 4.42 4.48 4.43
CA GLY A 308 3.29 5.36 4.15
C GLY A 308 3.20 5.70 2.66
N ASP A 309 3.15 6.99 2.36
CA ASP A 309 3.15 7.56 1.01
C ASP A 309 4.48 8.25 0.67
N LEU A 310 5.54 7.98 1.45
CA LEU A 310 6.82 8.69 1.35
C LEU A 310 7.51 8.51 -0.02
N PHE A 311 7.15 7.49 -0.79
CA PHE A 311 7.73 7.20 -2.11
C PHE A 311 6.72 7.26 -3.26
N ASP A 312 5.47 7.64 -3.02
CA ASP A 312 4.40 7.60 -4.03
C ASP A 312 4.61 8.60 -5.18
N ASP A 313 5.36 9.67 -4.93
CA ASP A 313 5.78 10.66 -5.92
C ASP A 313 7.00 10.20 -6.77
N GLN A 314 7.49 8.99 -6.53
CA GLN A 314 8.67 8.42 -7.20
C GLN A 314 9.96 9.24 -6.99
N ALA A 315 10.03 10.01 -5.90
CA ALA A 315 11.28 10.67 -5.52
C ALA A 315 12.40 9.61 -5.34
N PRO A 316 13.61 9.87 -5.86
CA PRO A 316 14.74 8.95 -5.68
C PRO A 316 14.98 8.63 -4.20
N SER A 317 15.17 7.35 -3.88
CA SER A 317 15.31 6.89 -2.48
C SER A 317 16.45 7.55 -1.70
N HIS A 318 17.53 7.94 -2.38
CA HIS A 318 18.66 8.65 -1.77
C HIS A 318 18.33 10.08 -1.29
N LEU A 319 17.20 10.65 -1.74
CA LEU A 319 16.71 11.97 -1.31
C LEU A 319 15.71 11.88 -0.16
N VAL A 320 15.40 10.68 0.35
CA VAL A 320 14.36 10.47 1.37
C VAL A 320 14.56 11.35 2.61
N GLU A 321 15.81 11.52 3.07
CA GLU A 321 16.10 12.36 4.23
C GLU A 321 15.77 13.84 3.96
N GLN A 322 16.10 14.35 2.77
CA GLN A 322 15.76 15.72 2.37
C GLN A 322 14.25 15.90 2.27
N LYS A 323 13.55 14.88 1.74
CA LYS A 323 12.09 14.86 1.67
C LYS A 323 11.49 14.90 3.07
N VAL A 324 12.02 14.13 4.03
CA VAL A 324 11.59 14.18 5.43
C VAL A 324 11.76 15.59 6.02
N GLU A 325 12.85 16.29 5.73
CA GLU A 325 13.05 17.68 6.18
C GLU A 325 12.04 18.67 5.60
N SER A 326 11.41 18.37 4.46
CA SER A 326 10.36 19.23 3.89
C SER A 326 8.99 19.09 4.57
N PHE A 327 8.77 18.05 5.39
CA PHE A 327 7.52 17.89 6.12
C PHE A 327 7.45 18.85 7.32
N PRO A 328 6.22 19.19 7.80
CA PRO A 328 6.04 19.94 9.04
C PRO A 328 6.77 19.29 10.22
N ALA A 329 7.33 20.10 11.12
CA ALA A 329 8.18 19.66 12.24
C ALA A 329 7.53 18.54 13.09
N GLN A 330 6.21 18.58 13.27
CA GLN A 330 5.44 17.58 14.01
C GLN A 330 5.49 16.17 13.39
N LYS A 331 5.71 16.08 12.06
CA LYS A 331 5.79 14.83 11.30
C LYS A 331 7.23 14.34 11.11
N GLN A 332 8.20 15.26 11.08
CA GLN A 332 9.61 14.90 10.93
C GLN A 332 10.07 13.89 11.99
N GLY A 333 9.71 14.10 13.25
CA GLY A 333 10.09 13.19 14.35
C GLY A 333 9.56 11.77 14.14
N PHE A 334 8.31 11.64 13.70
CA PHE A 334 7.70 10.35 13.38
C PHE A 334 8.41 9.64 12.21
N LEU A 335 8.64 10.37 11.11
CA LEU A 335 9.31 9.80 9.92
C LEU A 335 10.78 9.45 10.19
N LYS A 336 11.52 10.31 10.91
CA LYS A 336 12.90 10.05 11.32
C LYS A 336 12.99 8.83 12.23
N HIS A 337 12.06 8.69 13.17
CA HIS A 337 11.99 7.50 14.02
C HIS A 337 11.71 6.23 13.20
N SER A 338 10.71 6.28 12.31
CA SER A 338 10.34 5.15 11.45
C SER A 338 11.52 4.72 10.55
N LEU A 339 12.14 5.64 9.82
CA LEU A 339 13.31 5.35 8.98
C LEU A 339 14.52 4.88 9.80
N GLY A 340 14.72 5.45 11.00
CA GLY A 340 15.77 5.03 11.94
C GLY A 340 15.57 3.57 12.36
N PHE A 341 14.35 3.20 12.77
CA PHE A 341 13.99 1.82 13.10
C PHE A 341 14.27 0.86 11.93
N ILE A 342 13.82 1.22 10.72
CA ILE A 342 14.02 0.39 9.52
C ILE A 342 15.52 0.18 9.25
N LYS A 343 16.32 1.24 9.29
CA LYS A 343 17.78 1.17 9.08
C LYS A 343 18.47 0.32 10.13
N GLU A 344 18.15 0.50 11.41
CA GLU A 344 18.77 -0.24 12.50
C GLU A 344 18.39 -1.73 12.47
N THR A 345 17.14 -2.06 12.17
CA THR A 345 16.69 -3.46 12.10
C THR A 345 17.26 -4.20 10.89
N LEU A 346 17.50 -3.52 9.77
CA LEU A 346 18.25 -4.08 8.64
C LEU A 346 19.73 -4.36 8.96
N LYS A 347 20.31 -3.83 10.05
CA LYS A 347 21.64 -4.28 10.50
C LYS A 347 21.61 -5.70 11.08
N ALA A 348 20.46 -6.20 11.51
CA ALA A 348 20.28 -7.55 12.05
C ALA A 348 20.15 -8.63 10.97
N GLY A 349 20.84 -8.46 9.84
CA GLY A 349 20.75 -9.30 8.65
C GLY A 349 20.87 -10.80 8.93
N ASP A 350 21.64 -11.23 9.92
CA ASP A 350 21.82 -12.65 10.25
C ASP A 350 20.57 -13.33 10.84
N TYR A 351 19.54 -12.57 11.21
CA TYR A 351 18.40 -13.07 12.00
C TYR A 351 17.04 -12.97 11.29
N PHE A 352 17.05 -12.82 9.97
CA PHE A 352 15.89 -13.00 9.11
C PHE A 352 16.34 -13.55 7.75
N ASP A 353 15.46 -14.16 6.99
CA ASP A 353 15.73 -14.69 5.65
C ASP A 353 15.12 -13.81 4.54
N GLU A 354 14.06 -13.07 4.86
CA GLU A 354 13.30 -12.25 3.92
C GLU A 354 12.92 -10.90 4.56
N VAL A 355 12.70 -9.89 3.71
CA VAL A 355 12.16 -8.59 4.11
C VAL A 355 10.84 -8.38 3.40
N GLU A 356 9.90 -7.68 4.03
CA GLU A 356 8.69 -7.24 3.36
C GLU A 356 8.33 -5.80 3.70
N PHE A 357 7.51 -5.18 2.85
CA PHE A 357 6.91 -3.89 3.13
C PHE A 357 5.40 -3.88 2.85
N HIS A 358 4.72 -2.90 3.43
CA HIS A 358 3.29 -2.66 3.34
C HIS A 358 3.00 -1.69 2.20
N TYR A 359 2.45 -2.23 1.12
CA TYR A 359 2.24 -1.58 -0.17
C TYR A 359 0.81 -1.05 -0.27
N LEU A 360 0.46 -0.10 0.60
CA LEU A 360 -0.94 0.29 0.89
C LEU A 360 -1.48 1.48 0.07
N ASN A 361 -0.61 2.36 -0.44
CA ASN A 361 -1.03 3.57 -1.13
C ASN A 361 -0.88 3.42 -2.65
N ASP A 362 -0.23 4.36 -3.33
CA ASP A 362 -0.02 4.31 -4.76
C ASP A 362 0.85 3.10 -5.16
N TYR A 363 0.69 2.58 -6.37
CA TYR A 363 1.54 1.50 -6.88
C TYR A 363 2.97 2.00 -7.20
N ARG A 364 3.16 3.31 -7.30
CA ARG A 364 4.47 3.90 -7.60
C ARG A 364 5.38 3.94 -6.37
N GLY A 365 4.85 3.81 -5.15
CA GLY A 365 5.68 3.73 -3.93
C GLY A 365 6.73 2.61 -3.98
N ALA A 366 6.38 1.46 -4.58
CA ALA A 366 7.26 0.28 -4.62
C ALA A 366 8.63 0.54 -5.26
N TYR A 367 8.75 1.50 -6.20
CA TYR A 367 10.04 1.84 -6.81
C TYR A 367 11.03 2.42 -5.78
N GLY A 368 10.56 3.33 -4.93
CA GLY A 368 11.38 3.96 -3.90
C GLY A 368 11.59 3.05 -2.69
N GLU A 369 10.54 2.35 -2.26
CA GLU A 369 10.58 1.43 -1.10
C GLU A 369 11.55 0.27 -1.32
N ALA A 370 11.41 -0.44 -2.44
CA ALA A 370 12.28 -1.58 -2.75
C ALA A 370 13.74 -1.14 -2.94
N GLU A 371 13.97 0.00 -3.58
CA GLU A 371 15.33 0.53 -3.78
C GLU A 371 15.96 0.99 -2.46
N PHE A 372 15.19 1.62 -1.58
CA PHE A 372 15.65 1.99 -0.25
C PHE A 372 16.07 0.76 0.55
N ILE A 373 15.20 -0.26 0.64
CA ILE A 373 15.49 -1.50 1.37
C ILE A 373 16.73 -2.18 0.80
N ARG A 374 16.82 -2.36 -0.53
CA ARG A 374 18.02 -2.96 -1.17
C ARG A 374 19.28 -2.18 -0.88
N SER A 375 19.22 -0.85 -0.96
CA SER A 375 20.37 0.02 -0.70
C SER A 375 20.86 -0.09 0.74
N GLU A 376 19.95 -0.22 1.72
CA GLU A 376 20.31 -0.44 3.12
C GLU A 376 20.86 -1.87 3.33
N MET A 377 20.26 -2.92 2.77
CA MET A 377 20.81 -4.29 2.85
C MET A 377 22.23 -4.37 2.27
N ARG A 378 22.45 -3.79 1.08
CA ARG A 378 23.78 -3.76 0.43
C ARG A 378 24.82 -3.03 1.26
N ARG A 379 24.43 -1.93 1.93
CA ARG A 379 25.30 -1.22 2.88
C ARG A 379 25.67 -2.07 4.09
N ASN A 380 24.82 -3.01 4.48
CA ASN A 380 25.07 -4.01 5.51
C ASN A 380 25.75 -5.29 4.96
N GLY A 381 26.15 -5.33 3.69
CA GLY A 381 26.94 -6.41 3.11
C GLY A 381 26.14 -7.65 2.67
N TYR A 382 24.82 -7.56 2.56
CA TYR A 382 23.97 -8.66 2.09
C TYR A 382 22.84 -8.16 1.18
N GLU A 383 22.12 -9.09 0.54
CA GLU A 383 20.86 -8.80 -0.14
C GLU A 383 19.95 -10.01 0.00
N LYS A 384 18.68 -9.78 0.33
CA LYS A 384 17.67 -10.83 0.60
C LYS A 384 16.40 -10.59 -0.21
N PRO A 385 15.57 -11.64 -0.42
CA PRO A 385 14.25 -11.50 -1.02
C PRO A 385 13.41 -10.38 -0.40
N ILE A 386 12.69 -9.65 -1.24
CA ILE A 386 11.73 -8.62 -0.82
C ILE A 386 10.32 -9.04 -1.27
N TRP A 387 9.38 -9.02 -0.34
CA TRP A 387 7.95 -9.23 -0.58
C TRP A 387 7.16 -7.93 -0.36
N ALA A 388 6.00 -7.79 -1.00
CA ALA A 388 4.96 -6.92 -0.48
C ALA A 388 4.06 -7.77 0.42
N GLY A 389 4.31 -7.68 1.71
CA GLY A 389 3.73 -8.55 2.73
C GLY A 389 2.31 -8.21 3.12
N ASP A 390 1.95 -6.96 2.92
CA ASP A 390 0.59 -6.42 2.97
C ASP A 390 0.46 -5.47 1.78
N ALA A 391 -0.65 -5.54 1.07
CA ALA A 391 -0.93 -4.66 -0.04
C ALA A 391 -2.43 -4.45 -0.15
N THR A 392 -2.86 -3.23 -0.42
CA THR A 392 -4.25 -2.93 -0.73
C THR A 392 -4.40 -2.62 -2.21
N ALA A 393 -5.61 -2.82 -2.72
CA ALA A 393 -5.91 -2.55 -4.12
C ALA A 393 -6.68 -1.24 -4.34
N ALA A 394 -7.23 -0.58 -3.31
CA ALA A 394 -8.17 0.52 -3.51
C ALA A 394 -7.53 1.90 -3.25
N PRO A 395 -8.04 2.96 -3.88
CA PRO A 395 -7.55 4.31 -3.61
C PRO A 395 -7.84 4.72 -2.16
N PHE A 396 -6.83 5.24 -1.48
CA PHE A 396 -7.03 5.91 -0.20
C PHE A 396 -7.67 7.27 -0.46
N LEU A 397 -8.91 7.43 -0.02
CA LEU A 397 -9.71 8.62 -0.29
C LEU A 397 -9.47 9.72 0.75
N ILE A 398 -9.07 9.35 1.96
CA ILE A 398 -8.87 10.31 3.05
C ILE A 398 -7.46 10.14 3.65
N PRO A 399 -6.87 11.22 4.19
CA PRO A 399 -5.59 11.13 4.88
C PRO A 399 -5.67 10.22 6.11
N THR A 400 -4.58 9.53 6.40
CA THR A 400 -4.36 8.76 7.62
C THR A 400 -3.12 9.29 8.36
N PRO A 401 -2.86 8.86 9.60
CA PRO A 401 -1.61 9.21 10.28
C PRO A 401 -0.35 8.84 9.47
N PHE A 402 -0.46 7.82 8.62
CA PHE A 402 0.62 7.20 7.85
C PHE A 402 0.63 7.59 6.35
N SER A 403 -0.46 8.15 5.82
CA SER A 403 -0.61 8.55 4.41
C SER A 403 -1.25 9.92 4.33
N MET A 404 -0.50 10.92 3.89
CA MET A 404 -0.89 12.33 3.90
C MET A 404 -1.41 12.83 2.57
N HIS A 405 -1.03 12.18 1.47
CA HIS A 405 -1.37 12.52 0.10
C HIS A 405 -2.32 11.45 -0.44
N PRO A 406 -3.61 11.49 -0.04
CA PRO A 406 -4.60 10.57 -0.57
C PRO A 406 -4.71 10.71 -2.10
N PHE A 407 -5.38 9.73 -2.71
CA PHE A 407 -5.56 9.62 -4.16
C PHE A 407 -6.17 10.86 -4.83
N MET A 408 -6.86 11.70 -4.06
CA MET A 408 -7.43 12.98 -4.47
C MET A 408 -7.37 13.96 -3.29
N SER A 409 -7.74 15.23 -3.49
CA SER A 409 -7.72 16.19 -2.37
C SER A 409 -8.57 15.71 -1.19
N PRO A 410 -8.21 16.03 0.06
CA PRO A 410 -8.94 15.59 1.24
C PRO A 410 -10.44 15.92 1.20
N GLU A 411 -10.81 17.07 0.63
CA GLU A 411 -12.20 17.54 0.53
C GLU A 411 -12.98 16.68 -0.47
N THR A 412 -12.42 16.47 -1.67
CA THR A 412 -13.06 15.63 -2.70
C THR A 412 -13.15 14.19 -2.21
N GLY A 413 -12.10 13.68 -1.60
CA GLY A 413 -12.05 12.33 -1.05
C GLY A 413 -13.06 12.07 0.06
N ALA A 414 -13.24 13.03 0.97
CA ALA A 414 -14.29 12.96 1.98
C ALA A 414 -15.70 12.97 1.36
N SER A 415 -15.93 13.76 0.31
CA SER A 415 -17.21 13.77 -0.41
C SER A 415 -17.48 12.44 -1.12
N VAL A 416 -16.50 11.93 -1.86
CA VAL A 416 -16.58 10.64 -2.56
C VAL A 416 -16.85 9.51 -1.56
N TYR A 417 -16.15 9.50 -0.42
CA TYR A 417 -16.42 8.54 0.63
C TYR A 417 -17.85 8.65 1.16
N GLY A 418 -18.37 9.87 1.34
CA GLY A 418 -19.76 10.10 1.77
C GLY A 418 -20.79 9.50 0.80
N GLU A 419 -20.55 9.58 -0.51
CA GLU A 419 -21.38 8.98 -1.54
C GLU A 419 -21.30 7.44 -1.51
N ILE A 420 -20.10 6.88 -1.35
CA ILE A 420 -19.86 5.43 -1.19
C ILE A 420 -20.55 4.90 0.08
N ALA A 421 -20.47 5.63 1.19
CA ALA A 421 -21.01 5.22 2.48
C ALA A 421 -22.54 5.40 2.61
N ASN A 422 -23.21 5.98 1.62
CA ASN A 422 -24.66 6.21 1.60
C ASN A 422 -25.36 5.38 0.50
N PRO A 423 -25.73 4.12 0.75
CA PRO A 423 -26.40 3.24 -0.23
C PRO A 423 -27.74 3.75 -0.78
N ARG A 424 -28.35 4.77 -0.16
CA ARG A 424 -29.62 5.38 -0.62
C ARG A 424 -29.40 6.69 -1.39
N GLY A 425 -28.16 7.15 -1.50
CA GLY A 425 -27.80 8.38 -2.19
C GLY A 425 -27.88 8.22 -3.70
N GLN A 426 -28.31 9.27 -4.41
CA GLN A 426 -28.49 9.23 -5.87
C GLN A 426 -27.21 8.89 -6.64
N LYS A 427 -26.04 9.28 -6.12
CA LYS A 427 -24.73 9.04 -6.74
C LYS A 427 -24.05 7.75 -6.30
N HIS A 428 -24.63 7.01 -5.34
CA HIS A 428 -23.97 5.87 -4.71
C HIS A 428 -23.48 4.83 -5.71
N ASP A 429 -24.36 4.39 -6.61
CA ASP A 429 -24.05 3.31 -7.56
C ASP A 429 -22.96 3.72 -8.56
N GLU A 430 -22.99 4.97 -9.03
CA GLU A 430 -21.98 5.53 -9.94
C GLU A 430 -20.62 5.63 -9.24
N THR A 431 -20.57 6.26 -8.07
CA THR A 431 -19.34 6.46 -7.31
C THR A 431 -18.74 5.13 -6.82
N MET A 432 -19.57 4.19 -6.37
CA MET A 432 -19.14 2.84 -6.01
C MET A 432 -18.60 2.09 -7.24
N THR A 433 -19.25 2.20 -8.41
CA THR A 433 -18.75 1.57 -9.64
C THR A 433 -17.39 2.13 -10.04
N TRP A 434 -17.20 3.45 -9.97
CA TRP A 434 -15.90 4.08 -10.19
C TRP A 434 -14.85 3.58 -9.19
N TYR A 435 -15.15 3.59 -7.89
CA TYR A 435 -14.22 3.20 -6.83
C TYR A 435 -13.73 1.76 -6.99
N LEU A 436 -14.65 0.83 -7.27
CA LEU A 436 -14.32 -0.57 -7.53
C LEU A 436 -13.58 -0.78 -8.86
N GLY A 437 -13.81 0.11 -9.83
CA GLY A 437 -13.04 0.18 -11.05
C GLY A 437 -11.59 0.58 -10.79
N GLU A 438 -11.36 1.64 -10.01
CA GLU A 438 -10.01 2.05 -9.59
C GLU A 438 -9.32 0.95 -8.78
N GLN A 439 -10.05 0.27 -7.88
CA GLN A 439 -9.53 -0.86 -7.13
C GLN A 439 -8.95 -1.95 -8.06
N ALA A 440 -9.69 -2.31 -9.11
CA ALA A 440 -9.23 -3.30 -10.08
C ALA A 440 -8.01 -2.85 -10.88
N LYS A 441 -7.92 -1.56 -11.24
CA LYS A 441 -6.78 -0.99 -11.99
C LYS A 441 -5.52 -1.00 -11.12
N ILE A 442 -5.60 -0.46 -9.91
CA ILE A 442 -4.47 -0.35 -8.98
C ILE A 442 -3.93 -1.74 -8.64
N LEU A 443 -4.81 -2.75 -8.43
CA LEU A 443 -4.39 -4.14 -8.22
C LEU A 443 -3.44 -4.60 -9.33
N VAL A 444 -3.84 -4.46 -10.59
CA VAL A 444 -3.02 -4.91 -11.73
C VAL A 444 -1.69 -4.14 -11.78
N LYS A 445 -1.74 -2.82 -11.59
CA LYS A 445 -0.54 -1.97 -11.60
C LYS A 445 0.44 -2.36 -10.49
N LYS A 446 -0.05 -2.67 -9.27
CA LYS A 446 0.78 -3.12 -8.14
C LYS A 446 1.54 -4.39 -8.44
N PHE A 447 0.89 -5.39 -9.03
CA PHE A 447 1.57 -6.64 -9.43
C PHE A 447 2.63 -6.42 -10.51
N VAL A 448 2.32 -5.62 -11.54
CA VAL A 448 3.28 -5.35 -12.63
C VAL A 448 4.49 -4.54 -12.12
N ALA A 449 4.26 -3.46 -11.36
CA ALA A 449 5.32 -2.66 -10.77
C ALA A 449 6.13 -3.47 -9.75
N GLY A 450 5.46 -4.31 -8.93
CA GLY A 450 6.12 -5.23 -8.01
C GLY A 450 7.05 -6.22 -8.72
N MET A 451 6.62 -6.80 -9.85
CA MET A 451 7.49 -7.65 -10.67
C MET A 451 8.65 -6.86 -11.30
N GLU A 452 8.43 -5.63 -11.76
CA GLU A 452 9.50 -4.76 -12.30
C GLU A 452 10.56 -4.45 -11.26
N VAL A 453 10.16 -4.13 -10.03
CA VAL A 453 11.11 -3.88 -8.94
C VAL A 453 11.62 -5.18 -8.32
N GLY A 454 11.34 -6.35 -8.90
CA GLY A 454 11.91 -7.64 -8.48
C GLY A 454 11.41 -8.17 -7.14
N LEU A 455 10.14 -7.92 -6.79
CA LEU A 455 9.52 -8.56 -5.63
C LEU A 455 9.37 -10.07 -5.84
N HIS A 456 9.37 -10.82 -4.74
CA HIS A 456 9.15 -12.28 -4.75
C HIS A 456 7.67 -12.66 -4.68
N GLY A 457 6.81 -11.75 -4.26
CA GLY A 457 5.36 -11.91 -4.28
C GLY A 457 4.65 -10.75 -3.59
N ILE A 458 3.33 -10.75 -3.68
CA ILE A 458 2.45 -9.75 -3.09
C ILE A 458 1.29 -10.48 -2.39
N MET A 459 1.07 -10.18 -1.11
CA MET A 459 -0.10 -10.62 -0.37
C MET A 459 -1.19 -9.54 -0.46
N MET A 460 -2.17 -9.75 -1.34
CA MET A 460 -3.20 -8.74 -1.61
C MET A 460 -4.35 -8.83 -0.62
N GLY A 461 -4.55 -7.77 0.15
CA GLY A 461 -5.69 -7.51 1.00
C GLY A 461 -6.71 -6.53 0.39
N ASN A 462 -7.89 -6.39 0.98
CA ASN A 462 -8.44 -7.29 2.00
C ASN A 462 -9.11 -8.48 1.31
N THR A 463 -9.17 -9.65 1.95
CA THR A 463 -10.00 -10.74 1.44
C THR A 463 -11.44 -10.25 1.22
N LYS A 464 -12.08 -9.75 2.29
CA LYS A 464 -13.46 -9.24 2.28
C LYS A 464 -13.54 -7.80 2.77
N ASP A 465 -14.65 -7.12 2.48
CA ASP A 465 -14.95 -5.84 3.11
C ASP A 465 -14.99 -5.93 4.63
N TRP A 466 -14.55 -4.86 5.29
CA TRP A 466 -14.61 -4.72 6.74
C TRP A 466 -15.62 -3.66 7.14
N ILE A 467 -16.90 -3.97 6.95
CA ILE A 467 -17.99 -3.08 7.34
C ILE A 467 -17.91 -2.77 8.84
N GLY A 468 -17.84 -1.49 9.17
CA GLY A 468 -17.72 -1.00 10.55
C GLY A 468 -16.28 -0.91 11.08
N PHE A 469 -15.27 -1.16 10.24
CA PHE A 469 -13.88 -0.89 10.62
C PHE A 469 -13.64 0.61 10.85
N GLN A 470 -12.74 0.93 11.79
CA GLN A 470 -12.52 2.30 12.25
C GLN A 470 -11.86 3.18 11.18
N ASP A 471 -10.88 2.64 10.46
CA ASP A 471 -10.28 3.35 9.34
C ASP A 471 -11.15 3.17 8.09
N ARG A 472 -11.73 4.28 7.66
CA ARG A 472 -12.67 4.36 6.54
C ARG A 472 -12.06 3.94 5.21
N ASN A 473 -10.75 4.09 5.03
CA ASN A 473 -10.13 3.68 3.78
C ASN A 473 -10.30 2.18 3.56
N PHE A 474 -10.20 1.34 4.59
CA PHE A 474 -10.20 -0.12 4.48
C PHE A 474 -11.59 -0.78 4.39
N VAL A 475 -12.67 -0.01 4.56
CA VAL A 475 -14.03 -0.56 4.72
C VAL A 475 -14.50 -1.33 3.48
N TYR A 476 -14.29 -0.77 2.29
CA TYR A 476 -14.84 -1.27 1.02
C TYR A 476 -13.78 -1.86 0.08
N GLN A 477 -12.60 -2.21 0.60
CA GLN A 477 -11.45 -2.67 -0.19
C GLN A 477 -11.36 -4.18 -0.37
N GLY A 478 -12.40 -4.94 0.00
CA GLY A 478 -12.37 -6.39 -0.14
C GLY A 478 -12.22 -6.81 -1.60
N LEU A 479 -11.54 -7.93 -1.87
CA LEU A 479 -11.66 -8.59 -3.19
C LEU A 479 -13.08 -9.16 -3.37
N ILE A 480 -13.75 -9.48 -2.27
CA ILE A 480 -15.18 -9.80 -2.20
C ILE A 480 -15.90 -8.85 -1.24
N ASP A 481 -17.20 -8.67 -1.42
CA ASP A 481 -18.01 -7.87 -0.50
C ASP A 481 -18.28 -8.59 0.83
N ALA A 482 -18.89 -7.90 1.79
CA ALA A 482 -19.28 -8.48 3.08
C ALA A 482 -20.23 -9.69 2.99
N ASN A 483 -20.95 -9.84 1.86
CA ASN A 483 -21.84 -10.98 1.56
C ASN A 483 -21.13 -12.06 0.72
N LYS A 484 -19.79 -12.02 0.65
CA LYS A 484 -18.92 -12.93 -0.10
C LYS A 484 -19.15 -12.91 -1.62
N LYS A 485 -19.67 -11.82 -2.19
CA LYS A 485 -19.80 -11.66 -3.64
C LYS A 485 -18.51 -11.07 -4.23
N PRO A 486 -17.93 -11.66 -5.29
CA PRO A 486 -16.74 -11.12 -5.93
C PRO A 486 -16.91 -9.69 -6.46
N ARG A 487 -15.92 -8.83 -6.19
CA ARG A 487 -15.81 -7.47 -6.75
C ARG A 487 -15.03 -7.49 -8.08
N PRO A 488 -15.03 -6.40 -8.87
CA PRO A 488 -14.25 -6.32 -10.11
C PRO A 488 -12.76 -6.65 -9.91
N ALA A 489 -12.17 -6.23 -8.78
CA ALA A 489 -10.79 -6.55 -8.41
C ALA A 489 -10.50 -8.05 -8.32
N TYR A 490 -11.45 -8.88 -7.85
CA TYR A 490 -11.31 -10.34 -7.86
C TYR A 490 -11.13 -10.89 -9.29
N TYR A 491 -11.95 -10.41 -10.24
CA TYR A 491 -11.85 -10.87 -11.63
C TYR A 491 -10.62 -10.31 -12.34
N ALA A 492 -10.22 -9.07 -12.02
CA ALA A 492 -8.97 -8.49 -12.51
C ALA A 492 -7.76 -9.28 -12.00
N TYR A 493 -7.77 -9.69 -10.74
CA TYR A 493 -6.69 -10.51 -10.17
C TYR A 493 -6.67 -11.91 -10.79
N LYS A 494 -7.82 -12.55 -10.95
CA LYS A 494 -7.93 -13.83 -11.67
C LYS A 494 -7.35 -13.76 -13.08
N MET A 495 -7.75 -12.74 -13.85
CA MET A 495 -7.22 -12.48 -15.18
C MET A 495 -5.70 -12.28 -15.14
N LEU A 496 -5.20 -11.45 -14.21
CA LEU A 496 -3.77 -11.20 -14.05
C LEU A 496 -2.98 -12.50 -13.82
N ILE A 497 -3.44 -13.35 -12.90
CA ILE A 497 -2.81 -14.63 -12.59
C ILE A 497 -2.82 -15.54 -13.83
N GLU A 498 -3.96 -15.66 -14.51
CA GLU A 498 -4.08 -16.48 -15.72
C GLU A 498 -3.10 -16.04 -16.83
N LYS A 499 -2.86 -14.73 -16.98
CA LYS A 499 -1.97 -14.18 -18.00
C LYS A 499 -0.50 -14.27 -17.61
N LEU A 500 -0.16 -14.10 -16.32
CA LEU A 500 1.21 -13.87 -15.85
C LEU A 500 1.83 -14.99 -15.00
N LYS A 501 1.08 -16.02 -14.58
CA LYS A 501 1.62 -17.10 -13.72
C LYS A 501 2.82 -17.85 -14.31
N ASP A 502 2.95 -17.86 -15.63
CA ASP A 502 4.03 -18.53 -16.37
C ASP A 502 5.11 -17.55 -16.84
N ALA A 503 5.09 -16.29 -16.36
CA ALA A 503 6.06 -15.28 -16.74
C ALA A 503 7.43 -15.56 -16.11
N GLU A 504 8.49 -15.45 -16.92
CA GLU A 504 9.88 -15.70 -16.51
C GLU A 504 10.70 -14.41 -16.45
N THR A 505 10.44 -13.49 -17.39
CA THR A 505 11.07 -12.17 -17.42
C THR A 505 10.06 -11.09 -17.78
N LEU A 506 10.35 -9.87 -17.31
CA LEU A 506 9.64 -8.64 -17.61
C LEU A 506 10.61 -7.63 -18.21
N GLU A 507 10.25 -7.01 -19.32
CA GLU A 507 11.00 -5.92 -19.94
C GLU A 507 10.10 -4.69 -20.04
N ARG A 508 10.54 -3.54 -19.49
CA ARG A 508 9.82 -2.27 -19.67
C ARG A 508 10.19 -1.67 -21.02
N LEU A 509 9.17 -1.35 -21.81
CA LEU A 509 9.34 -0.77 -23.14
C LEU A 509 9.58 0.74 -23.04
N GLN A 510 10.50 1.26 -23.85
CA GLN A 510 10.77 2.69 -23.95
C GLN A 510 9.53 3.44 -24.46
N ASN A 511 8.98 4.33 -23.63
CA ASN A 511 7.79 5.12 -23.92
C ASN A 511 7.87 6.49 -23.22
N PRO A 512 6.97 7.44 -23.54
CA PRO A 512 6.83 8.67 -22.76
C PRO A 512 6.64 8.39 -21.25
N PRO A 513 7.03 9.31 -20.36
CA PRO A 513 7.00 9.08 -18.91
C PRO A 513 5.64 8.68 -18.33
N ASN A 514 4.53 9.14 -18.94
CA ASN A 514 3.17 8.82 -18.50
C ASN A 514 2.68 7.43 -18.97
N VAL A 515 3.46 6.73 -19.81
CA VAL A 515 3.11 5.43 -20.38
C VAL A 515 3.92 4.34 -19.70
N TYR A 516 3.21 3.32 -19.24
CA TYR A 516 3.75 2.12 -18.64
C TYR A 516 3.40 0.97 -19.57
N ALA A 517 4.39 0.42 -20.27
CA ALA A 517 4.20 -0.70 -21.17
C ALA A 517 5.31 -1.73 -20.97
N TYR A 518 4.92 -2.99 -20.84
CA TYR A 518 5.79 -4.09 -20.46
C TYR A 518 5.61 -5.26 -21.40
N ARG A 519 6.70 -5.98 -21.64
CA ARG A 519 6.72 -7.27 -22.34
C ARG A 519 7.10 -8.37 -21.36
N PHE A 520 6.20 -9.31 -21.16
CA PHE A 520 6.41 -10.50 -20.34
C PHE A 520 6.75 -11.69 -21.23
N SER A 521 7.93 -12.26 -21.03
CA SER A 521 8.27 -13.56 -21.63
C SER A 521 7.71 -14.67 -20.76
N ARG A 522 7.12 -15.70 -21.38
CA ARG A 522 6.42 -16.78 -20.69
C ARG A 522 6.96 -18.14 -21.10
N LYS A 523 7.08 -19.04 -20.13
CA LYS A 523 7.60 -20.40 -20.36
C LYS A 523 6.76 -21.14 -21.39
N GLY A 524 7.36 -21.43 -22.55
CA GLY A 524 6.72 -22.20 -23.63
C GLY A 524 5.49 -21.53 -24.27
N LYS A 525 5.29 -20.22 -24.09
CA LYS A 525 4.13 -19.46 -24.59
C LYS A 525 4.57 -18.19 -25.33
N SER A 526 3.71 -17.65 -26.21
CA SER A 526 3.93 -16.30 -26.77
C SER A 526 4.02 -15.25 -25.65
N PRO A 527 4.70 -14.12 -25.85
CA PRO A 527 4.75 -13.06 -24.86
C PRO A 527 3.36 -12.48 -24.57
N VAL A 528 3.22 -11.86 -23.40
CA VAL A 528 2.09 -10.97 -23.04
C VAL A 528 2.64 -9.56 -22.92
N TYR A 529 1.93 -8.59 -23.49
CA TYR A 529 2.17 -7.19 -23.18
C TYR A 529 1.16 -6.71 -22.16
N VAL A 530 1.60 -5.89 -21.20
CA VAL A 530 0.70 -5.18 -20.28
C VAL A 530 0.98 -3.70 -20.40
N ALA A 531 -0.04 -2.88 -20.65
CA ALA A 531 0.14 -1.46 -20.82
C ALA A 531 -0.99 -0.60 -20.24
N TRP A 532 -0.64 0.57 -19.70
CA TRP A 532 -1.55 1.65 -19.33
C TRP A 532 -0.88 3.02 -19.53
N ALA A 533 -1.70 4.07 -19.53
CA ALA A 533 -1.22 5.46 -19.50
C ALA A 533 -1.86 6.19 -18.32
N GLU A 534 -1.06 6.98 -17.60
CA GLU A 534 -1.56 7.91 -16.60
C GLU A 534 -1.88 9.26 -17.24
N GLU A 535 -2.72 10.04 -16.53
CA GLU A 535 -3.15 11.42 -16.85
C GLU A 535 -4.03 11.56 -18.09
N LYS A 536 -3.64 10.95 -19.22
CA LYS A 536 -4.38 11.02 -20.48
C LYS A 536 -4.24 9.76 -21.31
N ASP A 537 -5.30 9.48 -22.07
CA ASP A 537 -5.28 8.44 -23.08
C ASP A 537 -4.16 8.70 -24.09
N THR A 538 -3.36 7.67 -24.35
CA THR A 538 -2.15 7.78 -25.16
C THR A 538 -2.12 6.67 -26.21
N LEU A 539 -1.80 7.03 -27.45
CA LEU A 539 -1.55 6.06 -28.52
C LEU A 539 -0.17 5.45 -28.35
N VAL A 540 -0.11 4.13 -28.19
CA VAL A 540 1.14 3.37 -28.09
C VAL A 540 1.29 2.40 -29.25
N THR A 541 2.54 2.02 -29.52
CA THR A 541 2.88 1.01 -30.53
C THR A 541 3.53 -0.17 -29.82
N LEU A 542 2.89 -1.34 -29.86
CA LEU A 542 3.40 -2.57 -29.25
C LEU A 542 3.93 -3.52 -30.33
N PRO A 543 5.10 -4.14 -30.14
CA PRO A 543 5.64 -5.08 -31.11
C PRO A 543 4.83 -6.38 -31.13
N ILE A 544 4.19 -6.69 -32.25
CA ILE A 544 3.30 -7.86 -32.43
C ILE A 544 3.65 -8.51 -33.76
N SER A 545 4.18 -9.74 -33.71
CA SER A 545 4.67 -10.44 -34.90
C SER A 545 3.57 -11.10 -35.74
N THR A 546 2.41 -11.35 -35.14
CA THR A 546 1.23 -11.93 -35.80
C THR A 546 0.37 -10.86 -36.49
N LYS A 547 -0.51 -11.26 -37.41
CA LYS A 547 -1.45 -10.34 -38.07
C LYS A 547 -2.54 -9.82 -37.14
N GLU A 548 -2.86 -10.60 -36.10
CA GLU A 548 -3.89 -10.28 -35.12
C GLU A 548 -3.33 -10.35 -33.71
N ALA A 549 -3.85 -9.49 -32.85
CA ALA A 549 -3.62 -9.52 -31.41
C ALA A 549 -4.96 -9.57 -30.66
N ALA A 550 -4.99 -10.33 -29.57
CA ALA A 550 -6.08 -10.35 -28.60
C ALA A 550 -5.79 -9.31 -27.52
N VAL A 551 -6.64 -8.29 -27.44
CA VAL A 551 -6.59 -7.23 -26.44
C VAL A 551 -7.62 -7.55 -25.36
N THR A 552 -7.13 -7.92 -24.19
CA THR A 552 -7.94 -8.18 -23.01
C THR A 552 -7.96 -6.95 -22.11
N ARG A 553 -9.14 -6.40 -21.85
CA ARG A 553 -9.32 -5.24 -20.96
C ARG A 553 -9.56 -5.68 -19.52
N THR A 554 -8.95 -4.96 -18.57
CA THR A 554 -9.15 -5.19 -17.13
C THR A 554 -10.63 -5.04 -16.76
N PRO A 555 -11.23 -6.00 -16.02
CA PRO A 555 -12.59 -5.87 -15.49
C PRO A 555 -12.69 -4.75 -14.45
N THR A 556 -13.45 -3.70 -14.75
CA THR A 556 -13.59 -2.52 -13.86
C THR A 556 -15.04 -2.26 -13.41
N SER A 557 -16.01 -3.10 -13.76
CA SER A 557 -17.41 -2.90 -13.37
C SER A 557 -18.09 -4.18 -12.90
N LEU A 558 -19.06 -4.03 -12.00
CA LEU A 558 -19.83 -5.15 -11.42
C LEU A 558 -20.64 -5.94 -12.47
N ALA A 559 -21.05 -5.27 -13.55
CA ALA A 559 -21.79 -5.91 -14.64
C ALA A 559 -20.93 -6.90 -15.45
N LYS A 560 -19.60 -6.75 -15.43
CA LYS A 560 -18.68 -7.56 -16.23
C LYS A 560 -17.85 -8.48 -15.34
N LYS A 561 -18.28 -9.73 -15.23
CA LYS A 561 -17.65 -10.78 -14.41
C LYS A 561 -16.44 -11.47 -15.07
N GLY A 562 -15.93 -10.95 -16.17
CA GLY A 562 -14.86 -11.60 -16.92
C GLY A 562 -14.13 -10.67 -17.88
N PRO A 563 -12.97 -11.11 -18.41
CA PRO A 563 -12.16 -10.34 -19.33
C PRO A 563 -12.95 -10.00 -20.60
N ASN A 564 -12.92 -8.74 -21.01
CA ASN A 564 -13.42 -8.32 -22.31
C ASN A 564 -12.28 -8.45 -23.34
N ILE A 565 -12.41 -9.37 -24.29
CA ILE A 565 -11.37 -9.67 -25.29
C ILE A 565 -11.81 -9.14 -26.65
N GLU A 566 -11.01 -8.26 -27.23
CA GLU A 566 -11.18 -7.68 -28.55
C GLU A 566 -10.04 -8.16 -29.45
N LYS A 567 -10.34 -8.59 -30.69
CA LYS A 567 -9.30 -8.87 -31.68
C LYS A 567 -8.98 -7.59 -32.46
N MET A 568 -7.71 -7.23 -32.52
CA MET A 568 -7.23 -6.08 -33.28
C MET A 568 -6.20 -6.49 -34.32
N GLN A 569 -6.19 -5.80 -35.46
CA GLN A 569 -5.22 -6.05 -36.52
C GLN A 569 -3.89 -5.38 -36.20
N ALA A 570 -2.80 -6.14 -36.29
CA ALA A 570 -1.44 -5.63 -36.29
C ALA A 570 -0.95 -5.47 -37.73
N LYS A 571 -0.21 -4.39 -37.98
CA LYS A 571 0.35 -4.05 -39.29
C LYS A 571 1.85 -3.86 -39.14
N GLU A 572 2.62 -4.37 -40.09
CA GLU A 572 4.07 -4.14 -40.15
C GLU A 572 4.81 -4.57 -38.86
N GLY A 573 4.36 -5.66 -38.23
CA GLY A 573 4.97 -6.17 -37.00
C GLY A 573 4.61 -5.39 -35.73
N ALA A 574 3.57 -4.55 -35.77
CA ALA A 574 3.16 -3.74 -34.63
C ALA A 574 1.63 -3.58 -34.50
N LEU A 575 1.16 -3.47 -33.26
CA LEU A 575 -0.19 -3.04 -32.92
C LEU A 575 -0.16 -1.59 -32.42
N LYS A 576 -0.93 -0.72 -33.08
CA LYS A 576 -1.22 0.63 -32.58
C LYS A 576 -2.51 0.60 -31.77
N ILE A 577 -2.47 1.04 -30.53
CA ILE A 577 -3.62 1.01 -29.62
C ILE A 577 -3.62 2.23 -28.71
N THR A 578 -4.79 2.84 -28.51
CA THR A 578 -4.98 3.88 -27.49
C THR A 578 -5.25 3.21 -26.15
N ILE A 579 -4.42 3.53 -25.16
CA ILE A 579 -4.53 3.03 -23.79
C ILE A 579 -4.79 4.19 -22.83
N GLY A 580 -5.56 3.93 -21.78
CA GLY A 580 -5.82 4.87 -20.68
C GLY A 580 -5.36 4.31 -19.35
N SER A 581 -5.94 4.81 -18.24
CA SER A 581 -5.52 4.43 -16.89
C SER A 581 -5.81 2.98 -16.50
N ALA A 582 -6.67 2.28 -17.24
CA ALA A 582 -6.95 0.87 -17.03
C ALA A 582 -5.94 0.00 -17.80
N PRO A 583 -5.20 -0.89 -17.12
CA PRO A 583 -4.28 -1.79 -17.80
C PRO A 583 -4.99 -2.67 -18.84
N VAL A 584 -4.34 -2.85 -19.98
CA VAL A 584 -4.73 -3.81 -21.02
C VAL A 584 -3.66 -4.88 -21.18
N PHE A 585 -4.09 -6.10 -21.47
CA PHE A 585 -3.21 -7.23 -21.78
C PHE A 585 -3.31 -7.52 -23.27
N VAL A 586 -2.18 -7.59 -23.97
CA VAL A 586 -2.14 -7.85 -25.41
C VAL A 586 -1.36 -9.14 -25.68
N GLU A 587 -1.99 -10.06 -26.37
CA GLU A 587 -1.41 -11.35 -26.75
C GLU A 587 -1.48 -11.55 -28.26
N GLU A 588 -0.45 -12.17 -28.83
CA GLU A 588 -0.46 -12.60 -30.22
C GLU A 588 -1.50 -13.70 -30.44
N VAL A 589 -2.32 -13.57 -31.49
CA VAL A 589 -3.22 -14.64 -31.94
C VAL A 589 -2.46 -15.47 -32.97
N ARG A 590 -2.26 -16.75 -32.66
CA ARG A 590 -1.59 -17.70 -33.56
C ARG A 590 -2.57 -18.39 -34.48
#